data_AF-A0A412YYW0-F1
#
_entry.id   AF-A0A412YYW0-F1
#
_cell.length_a   1.000
_cell.length_b   1.000
_cell.length_c   1.000
_cell.angle_alpha   90.00
_cell.angle_beta   90.00
_cell.angle_gamma   90.00
#
_symmetry.space_group_name_H-M   'P 1'
#
loop_
_entity.id
_entity.type
_entity.pdbx_description
1 polymer ?
#
loop_
_entity_poly.entity_id
_entity_poly.type
_entity_poly.pdbx_seq_one_letter_code
_entity_poly.pdbx_strand_id
1 'polypeptide(L)'
;MTFFEQELKKLFADDTAFMDKRFIGNACYGRLDHNIRIKIRFTTCGVADQYEALKVTLLNRNEGEIDNMMLYFHDLWGIKKTGNPNFGEGISPHIWRYREKTEWYVYQPNKDDYQKLADAVRAYVETFQEPIQGQQMC
;
A
#
# COMPACT_ATOMS: atom_id res chain seq x y z
N MET A 1 13.22 12.40 -5.70
CA MET A 1 12.10 11.47 -5.42
C MET A 1 12.50 10.64 -4.22
N THR A 2 11.70 10.64 -3.16
CA THR A 2 12.00 9.90 -1.92
C THR A 2 11.98 8.38 -2.17
N PHE A 3 12.54 7.61 -1.23
CA PHE A 3 12.42 6.14 -1.26
C PHE A 3 10.94 5.73 -1.34
N PHE A 4 10.08 6.28 -0.47
CA PHE A 4 8.65 5.94 -0.46
C PHE A 4 7.94 6.31 -1.76
N GLU A 5 8.25 7.44 -2.39
CA GLU A 5 7.68 7.80 -3.70
C GLU A 5 8.06 6.78 -4.79
N GLN A 6 9.29 6.26 -4.76
CA GLN A 6 9.72 5.19 -5.67
C GLN A 6 8.93 3.91 -5.43
N GLU A 7 8.78 3.50 -4.17
CA GLU A 7 8.05 2.29 -3.79
C GLU A 7 6.56 2.38 -4.14
N LEU A 8 5.91 3.51 -3.87
CA LEU A 8 4.51 3.73 -4.24
C LEU A 8 4.32 3.76 -5.76
N LYS A 9 5.27 4.31 -6.53
CA LYS A 9 5.21 4.28 -7.98
C LYS A 9 5.31 2.87 -8.54
N LYS A 10 6.16 2.01 -7.97
CA LYS A 10 6.22 0.59 -8.37
C LYS A 10 4.87 -0.11 -8.20
N LEU A 11 4.11 0.24 -7.17
CA LEU A 11 2.79 -0.33 -6.90
C LEU A 11 1.70 0.24 -7.80
N PHE A 12 1.66 1.57 -7.98
CA PHE A 12 0.45 2.23 -8.46
C PHE A 12 0.63 3.06 -9.72
N ALA A 13 1.83 3.26 -10.26
CA ALA A 13 2.01 4.12 -11.44
C ALA A 13 1.16 3.64 -12.64
N ASP A 14 1.15 2.34 -12.89
CA ASP A 14 0.45 1.70 -14.02
C ASP A 14 -0.83 0.95 -13.60
N ASP A 15 -1.24 1.07 -12.33
CA ASP A 15 -2.44 0.42 -11.81
C ASP A 15 -3.72 1.08 -12.33
N THR A 16 -4.84 0.35 -12.38
CA THR A 16 -6.14 0.85 -12.87
C THR A 16 -7.21 0.97 -11.79
N ALA A 17 -6.92 0.63 -10.53
CA ALA A 17 -7.91 0.65 -9.45
C ALA A 17 -8.39 2.06 -9.10
N PHE A 18 -7.59 3.10 -9.40
CA PHE A 18 -7.93 4.49 -9.16
C PHE A 18 -7.23 5.45 -10.12
N MET A 19 -7.79 6.66 -10.28
CA MET A 19 -7.37 7.66 -11.27
C MET A 19 -6.62 8.84 -10.64
N ASP A 20 -6.10 9.74 -11.48
CA ASP A 20 -5.51 11.03 -11.09
C ASP A 20 -4.40 10.93 -10.01
N LYS A 21 -3.50 9.96 -10.19
CA LYS A 21 -2.51 9.58 -9.18
C LYS A 21 -1.46 10.67 -8.94
N ARG A 22 -1.18 10.96 -7.67
CA ARG A 22 -0.13 11.88 -7.22
C ARG A 22 0.69 11.24 -6.10
N PHE A 23 2.01 11.29 -6.22
CA PHE A 23 2.94 10.73 -5.24
C PHE A 23 3.64 11.90 -4.53
N ILE A 24 3.47 12.00 -3.22
CA ILE A 24 3.97 13.12 -2.41
C ILE A 24 4.51 12.57 -1.10
N GLY A 25 5.83 12.68 -0.89
CA GLY A 25 6.47 12.29 0.37
C GLY A 25 6.41 10.78 0.60
N ASN A 26 5.54 10.32 1.50
CA ASN A 26 5.32 8.89 1.78
C ASN A 26 3.91 8.40 1.41
N ALA A 27 3.16 9.22 0.66
CA ALA A 27 1.77 8.95 0.33
C ALA A 27 1.51 9.03 -1.19
N CYS A 28 0.59 8.17 -1.64
CA CYS A 28 -0.04 8.21 -2.95
C CYS A 28 -1.48 8.69 -2.75
N TYR A 29 -1.91 9.64 -3.56
CA TYR A 29 -3.27 10.15 -3.61
C TYR A 29 -3.89 9.84 -4.97
N GLY A 30 -5.20 9.64 -5.01
CA GLY A 30 -5.93 9.45 -6.25
C GLY A 30 -7.43 9.63 -6.07
N ARG A 31 -8.18 9.24 -7.11
CA ARG A 31 -9.64 9.34 -7.17
C ARG A 31 -10.26 8.01 -7.52
N LEU A 32 -11.29 7.62 -6.77
CA LEU A 32 -12.16 6.52 -7.19
C LEU A 32 -13.25 7.04 -8.12
N ASP A 33 -13.88 8.17 -7.76
CA ASP A 33 -14.93 8.80 -8.56
C ASP A 33 -14.93 10.34 -8.44
N HIS A 34 -16.09 10.97 -8.63
CA HIS A 34 -16.27 12.41 -8.44
C HIS A 34 -16.04 12.85 -6.97
N ASN A 35 -16.57 12.11 -6.01
CA ASN A 35 -16.65 12.46 -4.59
C ASN A 35 -15.61 11.76 -3.71
N ILE A 36 -15.16 10.57 -4.10
CA ILE A 36 -14.27 9.74 -3.32
C ILE A 36 -12.82 9.93 -3.77
N ARG A 37 -11.96 10.17 -2.78
CA ARG A 37 -10.51 10.23 -2.89
C ARG A 37 -9.91 9.05 -2.15
N ILE A 38 -8.77 8.60 -2.62
CA ILE A 38 -7.98 7.57 -1.96
C ILE A 38 -6.64 8.17 -1.53
N LYS A 39 -6.20 7.80 -0.33
CA LYS A 39 -4.87 8.07 0.21
C LYS A 39 -4.25 6.76 0.66
N ILE A 40 -3.10 6.41 0.09
CA ILE A 40 -2.33 5.22 0.44
C ILE A 40 -0.98 5.69 0.99
N ARG A 41 -0.56 5.21 2.16
CA ARG A 41 0.74 5.56 2.72
C ARG A 41 1.39 4.39 3.45
N PHE A 42 2.72 4.36 3.44
CA PHE A 42 3.47 3.53 4.37
C PHE A 42 3.27 4.03 5.81
N THR A 43 3.02 3.12 6.74
CA THR A 43 2.77 3.47 8.15
C THR A 43 3.56 2.60 9.12
N THR A 44 3.94 3.20 10.25
CA THR A 44 4.56 2.52 11.38
C THR A 44 3.49 1.90 12.28
N CYS A 45 3.79 0.76 12.93
CA CYS A 45 2.81 -0.02 13.70
C CYS A 45 3.23 -0.24 15.17
N GLY A 46 3.96 0.71 15.75
CA GLY A 46 4.37 0.69 17.16
C GLY A 46 5.85 0.98 17.37
N VAL A 47 6.69 0.68 16.37
CA VAL A 47 8.11 1.02 16.36
C VAL A 47 8.34 2.24 15.47
N ALA A 48 8.98 3.27 16.04
CA ALA A 48 9.32 4.48 15.29
C ALA A 48 10.21 4.13 14.10
N ASP A 49 9.93 4.76 12.96
CA ASP A 49 10.69 4.61 11.72
C ASP A 49 10.69 3.20 11.08
N GLN A 50 9.99 2.22 11.65
CA GLN A 50 9.73 0.91 11.04
C GLN A 50 8.34 0.87 10.44
N TYR A 51 8.27 0.87 9.11
CA TYR A 51 7.02 0.87 8.36
C TYR A 51 6.69 -0.55 7.92
N GLU A 52 5.60 -1.07 8.48
CA GLU A 52 5.24 -2.50 8.44
C GLU A 52 3.94 -2.75 7.67
N ALA A 53 3.28 -1.68 7.24
CA ALA A 53 1.99 -1.75 6.56
C ALA A 53 1.79 -0.60 5.57
N LEU A 54 0.84 -0.82 4.65
CA LEU A 54 0.16 0.25 3.94
C LEU A 54 -1.15 0.59 4.65
N LYS A 55 -1.34 1.86 4.99
CA LYS A 55 -2.66 2.39 5.33
C LYS A 55 -3.33 2.91 4.08
N VAL A 56 -4.47 2.34 3.72
CA VAL A 56 -5.37 2.83 2.67
C VAL A 56 -6.52 3.56 3.34
N THR A 57 -6.85 4.75 2.87
CA THR A 57 -7.92 5.58 3.43
C THR A 57 -8.78 6.13 2.31
N LEU A 58 -10.09 5.92 2.41
CA LEU A 58 -11.09 6.47 1.50
C LEU A 58 -11.69 7.72 2.12
N LEU A 59 -11.77 8.78 1.34
CA LEU A 59 -12.18 10.11 1.78
C LEU A 59 -13.28 10.61 0.86
N ASN A 60 -14.45 10.92 1.41
CA ASN A 60 -15.43 11.77 0.76
C ASN A 60 -14.93 13.22 0.84
N ARG A 61 -14.93 13.92 -0.30
CA ARG A 61 -14.45 15.31 -0.37
C ARG A 61 -15.21 16.30 0.52
N ASN A 62 -16.46 15.98 0.88
CA ASN A 62 -17.35 16.84 1.67
C ASN A 62 -17.50 16.35 3.11
N GLU A 63 -17.40 15.04 3.34
CA GLU A 63 -17.75 14.41 4.62
C GLU A 63 -16.53 13.87 5.40
N GLY A 64 -15.36 13.82 4.77
CA GLY A 64 -14.13 13.34 5.39
C GLY A 64 -13.92 11.85 5.19
N GLU A 65 -13.38 11.17 6.20
CA GLU A 65 -13.02 9.75 6.09
C GLU A 65 -14.27 8.85 6.03
N ILE A 66 -14.31 8.00 5.00
CA ILE A 66 -15.36 6.99 4.83
C ILE A 66 -14.94 5.73 5.59
N ASP A 67 -13.73 5.25 5.30
CA ASP A 67 -13.15 4.06 5.91
C ASP A 67 -11.62 4.04 5.74
N ASN A 68 -10.94 3.22 6.53
CA ASN A 68 -9.53 2.92 6.33
C ASN A 68 -9.18 1.45 6.60
N MET A 69 -8.20 0.94 5.85
CA MET A 69 -7.66 -0.41 5.99
C MET A 69 -6.15 -0.37 6.24
N MET A 70 -5.70 -1.22 7.16
CA MET A 70 -4.29 -1.47 7.43
C MET A 70 -3.90 -2.80 6.79
N LEU A 71 -3.06 -2.76 5.75
CA LEU A 71 -2.53 -3.93 5.06
C LEU A 71 -1.12 -4.19 5.55
N TYR A 72 -0.97 -5.09 6.52
CA TYR A 72 0.34 -5.48 7.06
C TYR A 72 1.09 -6.36 6.06
N PHE A 73 2.39 -6.10 5.92
CA PHE A 73 3.25 -6.90 5.05
C PHE A 73 3.38 -8.35 5.55
N HIS A 74 3.38 -8.54 6.86
CA HIS A 74 3.34 -9.86 7.50
C HIS A 74 2.14 -10.69 7.06
N ASP A 75 0.95 -10.10 7.01
CA ASP A 75 -0.28 -10.84 6.67
C ASP A 75 -0.27 -11.29 5.19
N LEU A 76 0.31 -10.48 4.31
CA LEU A 76 0.32 -10.72 2.86
C LEU A 76 1.49 -11.58 2.40
N TRP A 77 2.66 -11.42 3.03
CA TRP A 77 3.91 -12.02 2.58
C TRP A 77 4.47 -13.06 3.55
N GLY A 78 3.96 -13.12 4.78
CA GLY A 78 4.45 -13.97 5.85
C GLY A 78 5.84 -13.59 6.34
N ILE A 79 6.44 -14.48 7.12
CA ILE A 79 7.85 -14.36 7.53
C ILE A 79 8.75 -14.80 6.37
N LYS A 80 9.69 -13.93 5.97
CA LYS A 80 10.59 -14.19 4.85
C LYS A 80 11.91 -14.73 5.36
N LYS A 81 12.30 -15.92 4.89
CA LYS A 81 13.65 -16.46 5.11
C LYS A 81 14.65 -15.65 4.30
N THR A 82 15.82 -15.42 4.88
CA THR A 82 16.89 -14.62 4.27
C THR A 82 18.22 -15.34 4.44
N GLY A 83 19.23 -14.98 3.65
CA GLY A 83 20.59 -15.50 3.83
C GLY A 83 21.34 -14.89 5.01
N ASN A 84 20.71 -14.00 5.78
CA ASN A 84 21.37 -13.30 6.89
C ASN A 84 21.36 -14.18 8.15
N PRO A 85 22.53 -14.55 8.71
CA PRO A 85 22.62 -15.44 9.87
C PRO A 85 21.96 -14.87 11.14
N ASN A 86 21.81 -13.54 11.24
CA ASN A 86 21.14 -12.91 12.37
C ASN A 86 19.60 -13.12 12.35
N PHE A 87 19.05 -13.59 11.24
CA PHE A 87 17.61 -13.79 11.04
C PHE A 87 17.32 -15.24 10.62
N GLY A 88 17.81 -16.21 11.40
CA GLY A 88 17.62 -17.65 11.12
C GLY A 88 16.14 -18.07 11.05
N GLU A 89 15.30 -17.45 11.87
CA GLU A 89 13.85 -17.67 11.81
C GLU A 89 13.17 -16.93 10.64
N GLY A 90 13.90 -16.06 9.96
CA GLY A 90 13.39 -15.13 8.96
C GLY A 90 13.02 -13.78 9.58
N ILE A 91 12.42 -12.92 8.77
CA ILE A 91 12.06 -11.57 9.17
C ILE A 91 10.66 -11.22 8.66
N SER A 92 9.89 -10.49 9.48
CA SER A 92 8.68 -9.82 9.00
C SER A 92 9.09 -8.64 8.13
N PRO A 93 8.67 -8.58 6.85
CA PRO A 93 9.09 -7.52 5.94
C PRO A 93 8.68 -6.14 6.44
N HIS A 94 9.62 -5.18 6.39
CA HIS A 94 9.35 -3.79 6.72
C HIS A 94 10.39 -2.87 6.09
N ILE A 95 10.02 -1.60 5.95
CA ILE A 95 10.96 -0.53 5.60
C ILE A 95 11.47 0.05 6.91
N TRP A 96 12.78 0.27 7.02
CA TRP A 96 13.35 0.95 8.18
C TRP A 96 14.07 2.22 7.74
N ARG A 97 13.69 3.35 8.34
CA ARG A 97 14.48 4.57 8.29
C ARG A 97 15.45 4.58 9.45
N TYR A 98 16.73 4.35 9.17
CA TYR A 98 17.80 4.41 10.15
C TYR A 98 18.82 5.47 9.73
N ARG A 99 18.92 6.54 10.54
CA ARG A 99 19.69 7.75 10.23
C ARG A 99 19.22 8.33 8.89
N GLU A 100 20.14 8.61 7.98
CA GLU A 100 19.86 9.17 6.65
C GLU A 100 19.45 8.12 5.60
N LYS A 101 19.29 6.85 5.99
CA LYS A 101 18.98 5.76 5.06
C LYS A 101 17.58 5.21 5.31
N THR A 102 16.75 5.20 4.26
CA THR A 102 15.44 4.54 4.26
C THR A 102 15.48 3.44 3.20
N GLU A 103 15.27 2.20 3.61
CA GLU A 103 15.30 1.03 2.72
C GLU A 103 14.46 -0.12 3.26
N TRP A 104 14.21 -1.12 2.42
CA TRP A 104 13.71 -2.42 2.87
C TRP A 104 14.77 -3.10 3.73
N TYR A 105 14.40 -3.44 4.97
CA TYR A 105 15.35 -3.98 5.92
C TYR A 105 15.47 -5.50 5.77
N VAL A 106 16.68 -5.98 5.43
CA VAL A 106 17.09 -7.39 5.31
C VAL A 106 16.44 -8.16 4.16
N TYR A 107 15.13 -8.01 3.95
CA TYR A 107 14.38 -8.63 2.86
C TYR A 107 13.97 -7.58 1.83
N GLN A 108 14.35 -7.78 0.57
CA GLN A 108 13.94 -6.92 -0.55
C GLN A 108 12.72 -7.55 -1.25
N PRO A 109 11.54 -6.89 -1.27
CA PRO A 109 10.38 -7.41 -1.96
C PRO A 109 10.61 -7.57 -3.46
N ASN A 110 10.10 -8.67 -4.00
CA ASN A 110 10.16 -8.99 -5.42
C ASN A 110 8.85 -8.61 -6.12
N LYS A 111 8.77 -8.84 -7.44
CA LYS A 111 7.59 -8.50 -8.25
C LYS A 111 6.30 -9.12 -7.72
N ASP A 112 6.34 -10.37 -7.27
CA ASP A 112 5.15 -11.08 -6.76
C ASP A 112 4.66 -10.49 -5.44
N ASP A 113 5.59 -10.06 -4.57
CA ASP A 113 5.24 -9.37 -3.32
C ASP A 113 4.53 -8.04 -3.62
N TYR A 114 5.06 -7.23 -4.55
CA TYR A 114 4.39 -5.99 -4.99
C TYR A 114 3.03 -6.27 -5.61
N GLN A 115 2.91 -7.31 -6.44
CA GLN A 115 1.65 -7.68 -7.06
C GLN A 115 0.60 -8.03 -6.01
N LYS A 116 0.93 -8.89 -5.03
CA LYS A 116 0.02 -9.23 -3.93
C LYS A 116 -0.43 -8.02 -3.13
N LEU A 117 0.48 -7.08 -2.87
CA LEU A 117 0.15 -5.85 -2.15
C LEU A 117 -0.76 -4.93 -2.96
N ALA A 118 -0.49 -4.77 -4.26
CA ALA A 118 -1.37 -4.01 -5.16
C ALA A 118 -2.75 -4.66 -5.29
N ASP A 119 -2.81 -5.99 -5.40
CA ASP A 119 -4.06 -6.74 -5.47
C ASP A 119 -4.88 -6.63 -4.19
N ALA A 120 -4.24 -6.66 -3.01
CA ALA A 120 -4.92 -6.45 -1.74
C ALA A 120 -5.52 -5.03 -1.63
N VAL A 121 -4.78 -4.01 -2.08
CA VAL A 121 -5.32 -2.63 -2.16
C VAL A 121 -6.50 -2.56 -3.12
N ARG A 122 -6.40 -3.18 -4.30
CA ARG A 122 -7.47 -3.20 -5.30
C ARG A 122 -8.72 -3.89 -4.75
N ALA A 123 -8.58 -5.08 -4.18
CA ALA A 123 -9.69 -5.82 -3.59
C ALA A 123 -10.40 -5.02 -2.49
N TYR A 124 -9.65 -4.32 -1.63
CA TYR A 124 -10.24 -3.42 -0.65
C TYR A 124 -11.01 -2.26 -1.31
N VAL A 125 -10.40 -1.58 -2.28
CA VAL A 125 -11.01 -0.47 -3.01
C VAL A 125 -12.29 -0.88 -3.74
N GLU A 126 -12.30 -2.06 -4.37
CA GLU A 126 -13.45 -2.59 -5.11
C GLU A 126 -14.68 -2.80 -4.23
N THR A 127 -14.51 -3.03 -2.91
CA THR A 127 -15.66 -3.14 -1.99
C THR A 127 -16.49 -1.85 -1.85
N PHE A 128 -15.94 -0.71 -2.28
CA PHE A 128 -16.60 0.60 -2.27
C PHE A 128 -17.03 1.08 -3.66
N GLN A 129 -16.78 0.27 -4.70
CA GLN A 129 -17.24 0.56 -6.05
C GLN A 129 -18.61 -0.08 -6.27
N GLU A 130 -19.53 0.63 -6.91
CA GLU A 130 -20.81 0.04 -7.29
C GLU A 130 -20.56 -1.13 -8.26
N PRO A 131 -21.28 -2.27 -8.12
CA PRO A 131 -21.24 -3.31 -9.12
C PRO A 131 -21.62 -2.69 -10.46
N ILE A 132 -20.86 -2.98 -11.51
CA ILE A 132 -21.30 -2.68 -12.87
C ILE A 132 -22.59 -3.49 -13.08
N GLN A 133 -23.75 -2.85 -12.92
CA GLN A 133 -25.03 -3.44 -13.26
C GLN A 133 -25.02 -3.69 -14.76
N GLY A 134 -24.67 -4.92 -15.14
CA GLY A 134 -24.89 -5.43 -16.48
C GLY A 134 -26.37 -5.29 -16.81
N GLN A 135 -26.64 -4.55 -17.88
CA GLN A 135 -27.83 -4.57 -18.73
C GLN A 135 -29.00 -5.40 -18.18
N GLN A 136 -30.02 -4.72 -17.64
CA GLN A 136 -31.38 -5.26 -17.71
C GLN A 136 -31.70 -5.46 -19.19
N MET A 137 -31.66 -6.72 -19.65
CA MET A 137 -32.37 -7.10 -20.85
C MET A 137 -33.87 -6.99 -20.56
N CYS A 138 -34.52 -6.00 -21.14
CA CYS A 138 -35.94 -5.98 -21.44
C CYS A 138 -36.08 -5.55 -22.90
#